data_AF-A0AAW2KFX9-F1
#
_entry.id   AF-A0AAW2KFX9-F1
#
_cell.length_a   1.000
_cell.length_b   1.000
_cell.length_c   1.000
_cell.angle_alpha   90.00
_cell.angle_beta   90.00
_cell.angle_gamma   90.00
#
_symmetry.space_group_name_H-M   'P 1'
#
loop_
_entity.id
_entity.type
_entity.pdbx_description
1 polymer ?
#
loop_
_entity_poly.entity_id
_entity_poly.type
_entity_poly.pdbx_seq_one_letter_code
_entity_poly.pdbx_strand_id
1 'polypeptide(L)'
;MTNNGYRFKDRVSVVSAGEAVHCLIVIKVADERCERVVSLDMGTETFTVSHLPEGLTCNRTTLWDLDWDGKLALVQIVGQNLEVMELEDYKKHRWCANKKVIPLPSMKTGNSGDRKFSHCLLNKVIYGSG
;
A
#
# COMPACT_ATOMS: atom_id res chain seq x y z
N MET A 1 7.65 4.60 -38.34
CA MET A 1 6.79 3.69 -37.56
C MET A 1 6.89 4.11 -36.10
N THR A 2 5.91 4.85 -35.59
CA THR A 2 5.87 5.33 -34.19
C THR A 2 5.31 4.21 -33.32
N ASN A 3 6.20 3.55 -32.58
CA ASN A 3 5.82 2.53 -31.60
C ASN A 3 5.18 3.24 -30.40
N ASN A 4 3.85 3.40 -30.41
CA ASN A 4 3.10 3.82 -29.23
C ASN A 4 3.17 2.68 -28.21
N GLY A 5 4.24 2.68 -27.41
CA GLY A 5 4.40 1.78 -26.27
C GLY A 5 3.20 1.94 -25.35
N TYR A 6 2.27 0.99 -25.40
CA TYR A 6 1.07 0.98 -24.58
C TYR A 6 1.47 1.05 -23.09
N ARG A 7 1.24 2.20 -22.45
CA ARG A 7 1.36 2.34 -21.00
C ARG A 7 0.13 1.71 -20.38
N PHE A 8 0.27 0.50 -19.84
CA PHE A 8 -0.79 -0.15 -19.09
C PHE A 8 -0.71 0.27 -17.63
N LYS A 9 -1.74 0.95 -17.12
CA LYS A 9 -1.88 1.22 -15.68
C LYS A 9 -2.40 -0.06 -15.01
N ASP A 10 -1.55 -0.73 -14.25
CA ASP A 10 -1.85 -2.03 -13.61
C ASP A 10 -2.69 -1.84 -12.33
N ARG A 11 -2.39 -0.78 -11.57
CA ARG A 11 -3.13 -0.38 -10.38
C ARG A 11 -3.00 1.11 -10.14
N VAL A 12 -4.13 1.74 -9.79
CA VAL A 12 -4.18 3.05 -9.15
C VAL A 12 -5.07 2.91 -7.93
N SER A 13 -4.59 3.31 -6.78
CA SER A 13 -5.37 3.40 -5.55
C SER A 13 -5.07 4.73 -4.86
N VAL A 14 -6.07 5.22 -4.12
CA VAL A 14 -6.04 6.54 -3.50
C VAL A 14 -6.39 6.39 -2.02
N VAL A 15 -5.55 6.96 -1.16
CA VAL A 15 -5.72 6.97 0.30
C VAL A 15 -5.60 8.40 0.77
N SER A 16 -6.62 8.90 1.47
CA SER A 16 -6.50 10.15 2.23
C SER A 16 -6.04 9.80 3.63
N ALA A 17 -4.92 10.37 4.08
CA ALA A 17 -4.35 10.11 5.39
C ALA A 17 -3.75 11.41 5.96
N GLY A 18 -4.21 11.80 7.15
CA GLY A 18 -3.79 13.04 7.79
C GLY A 18 -4.01 14.26 6.90
N GLU A 19 -2.93 14.99 6.62
CA GLU A 19 -2.94 16.24 5.83
C GLU A 19 -2.70 16.03 4.33
N ALA A 20 -2.66 14.78 3.85
CA ALA A 20 -2.32 14.47 2.47
C ALA A 20 -3.27 13.46 1.81
N VAL A 21 -3.35 13.55 0.48
CA VAL A 21 -3.96 12.54 -0.38
C VAL A 21 -2.86 11.82 -1.15
N HIS A 22 -2.79 10.50 -0.99
CA HIS A 22 -1.77 9.66 -1.59
C HIS A 22 -2.36 8.82 -2.71
N CYS A 23 -1.69 8.81 -3.85
CA CYS A 23 -1.99 7.95 -4.99
C CYS A 23 -0.86 6.93 -5.15
N LEU A 24 -1.16 5.66 -4.92
CA LEU A 24 -0.27 4.57 -5.28
C LEU A 24 -0.49 4.21 -6.75
N ILE A 25 0.57 4.33 -7.54
CA ILE A 25 0.53 4.15 -8.99
C ILE A 25 1.49 3.02 -9.35
N VAL A 26 0.95 1.99 -9.99
CA VAL A 26 1.70 0.90 -10.59
C VAL A 26 1.48 0.91 -12.09
N ILE A 27 2.56 1.12 -12.84
CA ILE A 27 2.54 1.13 -14.31
C ILE A 27 3.42 -0.01 -14.79
N LYS A 28 2.91 -0.78 -15.75
CA LYS A 28 3.70 -1.74 -16.50
C LYS A 28 4.02 -1.14 -17.88
N VAL A 29 5.30 -1.02 -18.20
CA VAL A 29 5.80 -0.56 -19.50
C VAL A 29 6.63 -1.69 -20.09
N ALA A 30 6.09 -2.38 -21.10
CA ALA A 30 6.67 -3.62 -21.61
C ALA A 30 6.92 -4.64 -20.47
N ASP A 31 8.19 -4.91 -20.14
CA ASP A 31 8.59 -5.83 -19.06
C ASP A 31 9.04 -5.09 -17.78
N GLU A 32 9.06 -3.75 -17.80
CA GLU A 32 9.40 -2.95 -16.64
C GLU A 32 8.15 -2.61 -15.81
N ARG A 33 8.28 -2.78 -14.48
CA ARG A 33 7.25 -2.40 -13.50
C ARG A 33 7.73 -1.16 -12.75
N CYS A 34 6.96 -0.09 -12.82
CA CYS A 34 7.25 1.17 -12.14
C CYS A 34 6.21 1.39 -11.04
N GLU A 35 6.67 1.48 -9.79
CA GLU A 35 5.85 1.61 -8.60
C GLU A 35 6.21 2.91 -7.88
N ARG A 36 5.22 3.80 -7.70
CA ARG A 36 5.41 5.12 -7.09
C ARG A 36 4.22 5.50 -6.22
N VAL A 37 4.49 6.31 -5.21
CA VAL A 37 3.48 7.01 -4.43
C VAL A 37 3.58 8.50 -4.75
N VAL A 38 2.48 9.07 -5.23
CA VAL A 38 2.33 10.52 -5.42
C VAL A 38 1.49 11.05 -4.28
N SER A 39 2.00 12.00 -3.52
CA SER A 39 1.27 12.62 -2.40
C SER A 39 0.93 14.06 -2.75
N LEU A 40 -0.30 14.48 -2.49
CA LEU A 40 -0.74 15.86 -2.52
C LEU A 40 -0.88 16.35 -1.08
N ASP A 41 -0.03 17.30 -0.68
CA ASP A 41 -0.20 18.05 0.56
C ASP A 41 -1.44 18.96 0.40
N MET A 42 -2.45 18.78 1.24
CA MET A 42 -3.69 19.57 1.15
C MET A 42 -3.55 20.98 1.71
N GLY A 43 -2.56 21.22 2.58
CA GLY A 43 -2.31 22.54 3.16
C GLY A 43 -1.49 23.45 2.26
N THR A 44 -0.53 22.90 1.53
CA THR A 44 0.34 23.64 0.61
C THR A 44 -0.01 23.46 -0.87
N GLU A 45 -0.92 22.55 -1.19
CA GLU A 45 -1.28 22.16 -2.57
C GLU A 45 -0.07 21.66 -3.40
N THR A 46 0.96 21.11 -2.73
CA THR A 46 2.18 20.63 -3.39
C THR A 46 2.20 19.12 -3.57
N PHE A 47 2.70 18.68 -4.72
CA PHE A 47 2.90 17.27 -5.00
C PHE A 47 4.31 16.79 -4.62
N THR A 48 4.40 15.63 -3.99
CA THR A 48 5.64 14.88 -3.82
C THR A 48 5.55 13.50 -4.45
N VAL A 49 6.68 12.97 -4.90
CA VAL A 49 6.76 11.65 -5.52
C VAL A 49 7.82 10.84 -4.80
N SER A 50 7.41 9.73 -4.23
CA SER A 50 8.30 8.77 -3.58
C SER A 50 8.24 7.41 -4.29
N HIS A 51 9.36 6.70 -4.25
CA HIS A 51 9.43 5.32 -4.69
C HIS A 51 8.96 4.41 -3.56
N LEU A 52 8.53 3.20 -3.94
CA LEU A 52 8.31 2.18 -2.94
C LEU A 52 9.64 1.79 -2.26
N PRO A 53 9.58 1.38 -0.98
CA PRO A 53 10.74 0.87 -0.26
C PRO A 53 11.34 -0.35 -0.97
N GLU A 54 12.66 -0.51 -0.89
CA GLU A 54 13.32 -1.69 -1.45
C GLU A 54 12.77 -2.99 -0.85
N GLY A 55 12.60 -4.02 -1.69
CA GLY A 55 12.08 -5.32 -1.27
C GLY A 55 10.55 -5.40 -1.12
N LEU A 56 9.82 -4.28 -1.28
CA LEU A 56 8.38 -4.30 -1.49
C LEU A 56 8.08 -4.35 -2.99
N THR A 57 7.26 -5.32 -3.39
CA THR A 57 6.70 -5.37 -4.74
C THR A 57 5.20 -5.24 -4.61
N CYS A 58 4.58 -4.39 -5.43
CA CYS A 58 3.15 -4.16 -5.38
C CYS A 58 2.39 -5.31 -6.05
N ASN A 59 2.46 -6.53 -5.52
CA ASN A 59 1.54 -7.58 -5.93
C ASN A 59 0.13 -7.23 -5.42
N ARG A 60 -0.81 -7.05 -6.36
CA ARG A 60 -2.19 -6.63 -6.08
C ARG A 60 -2.96 -7.62 -5.18
N THR A 61 -2.52 -8.87 -5.07
CA THR A 61 -3.15 -9.85 -4.18
C THR A 61 -2.65 -9.80 -2.75
N THR A 62 -1.49 -9.18 -2.48
CA THR A 62 -0.82 -9.26 -1.17
C THR A 62 -0.44 -7.91 -0.58
N LEU A 63 -0.46 -6.82 -1.37
CA LEU A 63 -0.13 -5.48 -0.89
C LEU A 63 -1.37 -4.57 -0.87
N TRP A 64 -1.70 -4.07 0.31
CA TRP A 64 -2.80 -3.12 0.54
C TRP A 64 -2.25 -1.76 0.96
N ASP A 65 -2.90 -0.70 0.52
CA ASP A 65 -2.66 0.67 0.93
C ASP A 65 -3.84 1.17 1.75
N LEU A 66 -3.57 1.80 2.90
CA LEU A 66 -4.59 2.27 3.83
C LEU A 66 -4.07 3.43 4.69
N ASP A 67 -5.00 4.15 5.31
CA ASP A 67 -4.69 5.11 6.36
C ASP A 67 -4.45 4.35 7.66
N TRP A 68 -3.26 4.52 8.22
CA TRP A 68 -2.83 3.97 9.50
C TRP A 68 -2.38 5.12 10.40
N ASP A 69 -3.21 5.48 11.37
CA ASP A 69 -2.95 6.55 12.33
C ASP A 69 -2.57 7.89 11.66
N GLY A 70 -3.31 8.26 10.61
CA GLY A 70 -3.11 9.50 9.87
C GLY A 70 -1.94 9.47 8.89
N LYS A 71 -1.35 8.29 8.64
CA LYS A 71 -0.26 8.11 7.68
C LYS A 71 -0.64 7.09 6.62
N LEU A 72 -0.14 7.28 5.41
CA LEU A 72 -0.17 6.21 4.41
C LEU A 72 0.63 5.02 4.93
N ALA A 73 0.00 3.85 5.00
CA ALA A 73 0.68 2.59 5.25
C ALA A 73 0.48 1.61 4.08
N LEU A 74 1.55 0.87 3.82
CA LEU A 74 1.53 -0.31 2.96
C LEU A 74 1.56 -1.55 3.85
N VAL A 75 0.64 -2.46 3.57
CA VAL A 75 0.41 -3.63 4.42
C VAL A 75 0.47 -4.89 3.56
N GLN A 76 1.18 -5.90 4.05
CA GLN A 76 1.23 -7.21 3.41
C GLN A 76 1.17 -8.34 4.43
N ILE A 77 0.63 -9.48 4.02
CA ILE A 77 0.64 -10.70 4.83
C ILE A 77 1.84 -11.55 4.40
N VAL A 78 2.73 -11.84 5.34
CA VAL A 78 3.91 -12.71 5.16
C VAL A 78 3.81 -13.86 6.17
N GLY A 79 3.48 -15.05 5.68
CA GLY A 79 3.21 -16.20 6.54
C GLY A 79 2.02 -15.93 7.47
N GLN A 80 2.27 -15.92 8.78
CA GLN A 80 1.26 -15.60 9.80
C GLN A 80 1.39 -14.16 10.34
N ASN A 81 2.13 -13.30 9.66
CA ASN A 81 2.35 -11.93 10.12
C ASN A 81 1.75 -10.93 9.14
N LEU A 82 1.18 -9.87 9.70
CA LEU A 82 0.86 -8.64 8.98
C LEU A 82 2.05 -7.70 9.12
N GLU A 83 2.79 -7.48 8.04
CA GLU A 83 3.84 -6.47 7.98
C GLU A 83 3.23 -5.14 7.52
N VAL A 84 3.47 -4.09 8.31
CA VAL A 84 3.00 -2.73 8.06
C VAL A 84 4.22 -1.84 7.88
N MET A 85 4.23 -1.05 6.80
CA MET A 85 5.24 -0.03 6.54
C MET A 85 4.59 1.32 6.31
N GLU A 86 4.89 2.26 7.20
CA GLU A 86 4.33 3.61 7.19
C GLU A 86 5.22 4.55 6.37
N LEU A 87 4.59 5.44 5.60
CA LEU A 87 5.23 6.62 5.04
C LEU A 87 5.33 7.66 6.16
N GLU A 88 6.46 7.66 6.86
CA GLU A 88 6.69 8.48 8.05
C GLU A 88 6.71 9.98 7.73
N ASP A 89 7.32 10.36 6.61
CA ASP A 89 7.39 11.74 6.14
C ASP A 89 7.30 11.78 4.61
N TYR A 90 6.10 12.03 4.09
CA TYR A 90 5.87 12.12 2.64
C TYR A 90 6.53 13.34 1.99
N LYS A 91 6.86 14.39 2.77
CA LYS A 91 7.55 15.59 2.27
C LYS A 91 9.04 15.30 2.04
N LYS A 92 9.61 14.40 2.84
CA LYS A 92 11.00 13.94 2.72
C LYS A 92 11.14 12.58 2.03
N HIS A 93 10.05 12.02 1.51
CA HIS A 93 10.01 10.69 0.87
C HIS A 93 10.51 9.56 1.80
N ARG A 94 10.32 9.71 3.11
CA ARG A 94 10.87 8.78 4.11
C ARG A 94 9.82 7.77 4.56
N TRP A 95 10.10 6.52 4.24
CA TRP A 95 9.41 5.37 4.82
C TRP A 95 10.03 5.01 6.17
N CYS A 96 9.24 4.42 7.07
CA CYS A 96 9.76 3.91 8.33
C CYS A 96 10.84 2.85 8.05
N ALA A 97 12.01 2.98 8.67
CA ALA A 97 13.11 2.04 8.52
C ALA A 97 12.76 0.64 9.04
N ASN A 98 11.90 0.56 10.06
CA ASN A 98 11.48 -0.68 10.67
C ASN A 98 10.02 -0.97 10.32
N LYS A 99 9.79 -2.14 9.73
CA LYS A 99 8.44 -2.67 9.52
C LYS A 99 7.82 -3.00 10.88
N LYS A 100 6.57 -2.61 11.08
CA LYS A 100 5.78 -3.11 12.21
C LYS A 100 5.24 -4.49 11.84
N VAL A 101 5.49 -5.48 12.69
CA VAL A 101 5.07 -6.87 12.47
C VAL A 101 4.00 -7.20 13.49
N ILE A 102 2.79 -7.49 13.00
CA ILE A 102 1.63 -7.85 13.83
C ILE A 102 1.32 -9.33 13.57
N PRO A 103 1.51 -10.22 14.56
CA PRO A 103 1.12 -11.60 14.42
C PRO A 103 -0.39 -11.73 14.19
N LEU A 104 -0.78 -12.46 13.16
CA LEU A 104 -2.17 -12.80 12.89
C LEU A 104 -2.54 -14.07 13.68
N PRO A 105 -3.74 -14.13 14.28
CA PRO A 105 -4.22 -15.35 14.91
C PRO A 105 -4.21 -16.51 13.91
N SER A 106 -3.71 -17.67 14.33
CA SER A 106 -3.71 -18.88 13.51
C SER A 106 -5.15 -19.29 13.18
N MET A 107 -5.53 -19.14 11.91
CA MET A 107 -6.87 -19.46 11.45
C MET A 107 -7.03 -20.97 11.30
N LYS A 108 -8.02 -21.57 11.98
CA LYS A 108 -8.50 -22.90 11.62
C LYS A 108 -9.14 -22.82 10.24
N THR A 109 -8.65 -23.61 9.30
CA THR A 109 -9.07 -23.66 7.90
C THR A 109 -10.56 -24.03 7.79
N GLY A 110 -11.43 -23.03 7.74
CA GLY A 110 -12.82 -23.18 7.35
C GLY A 110 -12.96 -22.81 5.88
N ASN A 111 -13.14 -23.79 5.01
CA ASN A 111 -13.37 -23.60 3.57
C ASN A 111 -14.48 -22.56 3.31
N SER A 112 -14.13 -21.41 2.71
CA SER A 112 -14.87 -20.72 1.63
C SER A 112 -14.60 -19.20 1.56
N GLY A 113 -13.47 -18.76 0.96
CA GLY A 113 -13.39 -17.42 0.35
C GLY A 113 -12.24 -16.52 0.79
N ASP A 114 -11.01 -16.90 0.48
CA ASP A 114 -9.75 -16.28 0.93
C ASP A 114 -9.61 -14.75 0.68
N ARG A 115 -10.41 -14.16 -0.21
CA ARG A 115 -10.40 -12.70 -0.49
C ARG A 115 -11.32 -11.87 0.41
N LYS A 116 -12.45 -12.42 0.88
CA LYS A 116 -13.33 -11.70 1.82
C LYS A 116 -12.77 -11.75 3.24
N PHE A 117 -12.11 -12.86 3.59
CA PHE A 117 -11.55 -13.05 4.93
C PHE A 117 -10.36 -12.14 5.23
N SER A 118 -9.47 -11.91 4.26
CA SER A 118 -8.31 -11.00 4.42
C SER A 118 -8.74 -9.55 4.64
N HIS A 119 -9.75 -9.05 3.91
CA HIS A 119 -10.33 -7.73 4.13
C HIS A 119 -11.02 -7.59 5.50
N CYS A 120 -11.77 -8.61 5.93
CA CYS A 120 -12.41 -8.61 7.25
C CYS A 120 -11.38 -8.66 8.40
N LEU A 121 -10.27 -9.39 8.24
CA LEU A 121 -9.19 -9.45 9.21
C LEU A 121 -8.40 -8.15 9.30
N LEU A 122 -8.07 -7.55 8.15
CA LEU A 122 -7.48 -6.22 8.09
C LEU A 122 -8.37 -5.24 8.84
N ASN A 123 -9.67 -5.20 8.56
CA ASN A 123 -10.57 -4.29 9.28
C ASN A 123 -10.62 -4.57 10.79
N LYS A 124 -10.60 -5.84 11.23
CA LYS A 124 -10.56 -6.17 12.67
C LYS A 124 -9.24 -5.77 13.33
N VAL A 125 -8.11 -5.92 12.64
CA VAL A 125 -6.78 -5.58 13.15
C VAL A 125 -6.56 -4.06 13.14
N ILE A 126 -7.05 -3.36 12.11
CA ILE A 126 -6.89 -1.92 11.92
C ILE A 126 -7.85 -1.13 12.82
N TYR A 127 -9.14 -1.52 12.87
CA TYR A 127 -10.18 -0.71 13.53
C TYR A 127 -10.63 -1.23 14.89
N GLY A 128 -10.16 -2.40 15.33
CA GLY A 128 -10.64 -3.06 16.55
C GLY A 128 -12.08 -3.55 16.39
N SER A 129 -12.38 -4.73 16.93
CA SER A 129 -13.79 -5.15 17.05
C SER A 129 -14.41 -4.34 18.18
N GLY A 130 -15.36 -3.47 17.87
CA GLY A 130 -16.31 -2.94 18.86
C GLY A 130 -17.18 -4.04 19.43
#